data_AF-A0A089NRX8-F1
#
_entry.id   AF-A0A089NRX8-F1
#
_cell.length_a   1.000
_cell.length_b   1.000
_cell.length_c   1.000
_cell.angle_alpha   90.00
_cell.angle_beta   90.00
_cell.angle_gamma   90.00
#
_symmetry.space_group_name_H-M   'P 1'
#
loop_
_entity.id
_entity.type
_entity.pdbx_description
1 polymer ?
#
loop_
_entity_poly.entity_id
_entity_poly.type
_entity_poly.pdbx_seq_one_letter_code
_entity_poly.pdbx_strand_id
1 'polypeptide(L)'
;MKKAIREGTFGRMFGSVAEIRPELNRVEDRMTRLREQTANFEVLEEYRAFAREAADARRRIKAIGHELVQARQTIEHLRRVSEVERPPEYAALDRIYKAAGVELPGVVLRRFDDVKTFQLSVVENRKAHLTEQVAETQARIAALEAEMESLDLMQSKIMQVLAGKGALDDFTRMGEELAALEMQATLLKEKLRNAEILEGKKNQAQIERLTLHERLQADHRQREDVLRAAMRRIDAAIADLYDDRRGNLIVDATNKGPEFRINIQGDGNRGGIDHMEIFCFDLMLYQAAQERFDGGPGFLIHDSHLFDGVDPRQVRSALLLGKSVIDGLGGQYIVTLNSETLPLLSLDAETADDILTPRLSDDEAGGLFGIRFELK
;
A
#
# COMPACT_ATOMS: atom_id res chain seq x y z
N MET A 1 -3.35 -5.73 5.81
CA MET A 1 -2.67 -4.84 6.81
C MET A 1 -3.63 -3.96 7.62
N LYS A 2 -4.60 -3.21 7.04
CA LYS A 2 -5.50 -2.32 7.82
C LYS A 2 -6.37 -3.01 8.90
N LYS A 3 -6.72 -4.30 8.74
CA LYS A 3 -7.52 -5.07 9.70
C LYS A 3 -6.71 -5.45 10.97
N ALA A 4 -5.44 -5.84 10.80
CA ALA A 4 -4.52 -6.15 11.90
C ALA A 4 -4.11 -4.91 12.74
N ILE A 5 -4.14 -3.71 12.15
CA ILE A 5 -3.88 -2.46 12.88
C ILE A 5 -5.09 -2.10 13.76
N ARG A 6 -6.31 -2.44 13.32
CA ARG A 6 -7.56 -2.10 14.00
C ARG A 6 -7.92 -3.09 15.11
N GLU A 7 -7.44 -4.33 15.02
CA GLU A 7 -7.71 -5.42 15.98
C GLU A 7 -6.73 -5.50 17.16
N GLY A 8 -5.87 -4.48 17.38
CA GLY A 8 -4.95 -4.47 18.52
C GLY A 8 -3.90 -5.58 18.49
N THR A 9 -3.79 -6.31 17.39
CA THR A 9 -2.86 -7.43 17.20
C THR A 9 -1.41 -6.95 17.21
N PHE A 10 -1.13 -5.75 16.68
CA PHE A 10 0.17 -5.10 16.85
C PHE A 10 0.43 -4.66 18.31
N GLY A 11 -0.59 -4.19 19.03
CA GLY A 11 -0.47 -3.86 20.45
C GLY A 11 -0.17 -5.09 21.32
N ARG A 12 -0.71 -6.26 20.97
CA ARG A 12 -0.36 -7.54 21.62
C ARG A 12 1.01 -8.07 21.22
N MET A 13 1.42 -7.88 19.97
CA MET A 13 2.72 -8.39 19.47
C MET A 13 3.90 -7.54 19.94
N PHE A 14 3.70 -6.22 20.07
CA PHE A 14 4.74 -5.27 20.48
C PHE A 14 4.58 -4.72 21.90
N GLY A 15 3.48 -4.96 22.61
CA GLY A 15 3.20 -4.35 23.93
C GLY A 15 2.99 -2.84 23.85
N SER A 16 2.35 -2.24 24.85
CA SER A 16 2.30 -0.77 24.96
C SER A 16 3.58 -0.23 25.62
N VAL A 17 3.95 1.02 25.27
CA VAL A 17 5.06 1.74 25.93
C VAL A 17 4.90 1.74 27.47
N ALA A 18 3.65 1.88 27.94
CA ALA A 18 3.28 1.88 29.35
C ALA A 18 3.51 0.53 30.05
N GLU A 19 3.42 -0.59 29.35
CA GLU A 19 3.67 -1.93 29.90
C GLU A 19 5.16 -2.32 29.84
N ILE A 20 5.87 -1.92 28.79
CA ILE A 20 7.28 -2.30 28.58
C ILE A 20 8.22 -1.55 29.53
N ARG A 21 7.96 -0.26 29.80
CA ARG A 21 8.85 0.55 30.66
C ARG A 21 9.00 -0.03 32.08
N PRO A 22 7.92 -0.39 32.81
CA PRO A 22 8.04 -1.04 34.10
C PRO A 22 8.78 -2.37 34.06
N GLU A 23 8.59 -3.17 33.00
CA GLU A 23 9.28 -4.45 32.83
C GLU A 23 10.78 -4.25 32.64
N LEU A 24 11.16 -3.31 31.76
CA LEU A 24 12.56 -2.94 31.52
C LEU A 24 13.23 -2.47 32.81
N ASN A 25 12.59 -1.58 33.57
CA ASN A 25 13.14 -1.09 34.83
C ASN A 25 13.39 -2.24 35.83
N ARG A 26 12.46 -3.21 35.95
CA ARG A 26 12.65 -4.37 36.83
C ARG A 26 13.86 -5.22 36.43
N VAL A 27 14.04 -5.44 35.12
CA VAL A 27 15.19 -6.20 34.60
C VAL A 27 16.49 -5.43 34.87
N GLU A 28 16.52 -4.11 34.62
CA GLU A 28 17.68 -3.27 34.87
C GLU A 28 18.05 -3.18 36.37
N ASP A 29 17.06 -3.08 37.25
CA ASP A 29 17.26 -3.12 38.71
C ASP A 29 17.87 -4.46 39.15
N ARG A 30 17.35 -5.57 38.60
CA ARG A 30 17.85 -6.91 38.92
C ARG A 30 19.27 -7.12 38.39
N MET A 31 19.58 -6.62 37.20
CA MET A 31 20.94 -6.60 36.66
C MET A 31 21.89 -5.80 37.55
N THR A 32 21.45 -4.65 38.05
CA THR A 32 22.27 -3.80 38.92
C THR A 32 22.61 -4.53 40.22
N ARG A 33 21.61 -5.13 40.89
CA ARG A 33 21.83 -5.93 42.10
C ARG A 33 22.75 -7.13 41.85
N LEU A 34 22.55 -7.83 40.74
CA LEU A 34 23.37 -9.00 40.41
C LEU A 34 24.82 -8.61 40.09
N ARG A 35 25.05 -7.46 39.45
CA ARG A 35 26.40 -6.90 39.25
C ARG A 35 27.07 -6.55 40.56
N GLU A 36 26.35 -5.94 41.51
CA GLU A 36 26.88 -5.66 42.85
C GLU A 36 27.23 -6.95 43.61
N GLN A 37 26.38 -7.97 43.54
CA GLN A 37 26.66 -9.29 44.13
C GLN A 37 27.88 -9.96 43.51
N THR A 38 28.01 -9.88 42.18
CA THR A 38 29.18 -10.41 41.44
C THR A 38 30.46 -9.67 41.83
N ALA A 39 30.38 -8.35 42.04
CA ALA A 39 31.53 -7.52 42.42
C ALA A 39 32.00 -7.79 43.87
N ASN A 40 31.07 -8.06 44.77
CA ASN A 40 31.34 -8.33 46.19
C ASN A 40 31.74 -9.79 46.47
N PHE A 41 31.75 -10.66 45.46
CA PHE A 41 32.09 -12.07 45.63
C PHE A 41 33.60 -12.22 45.92
N GLU A 42 33.96 -12.66 47.14
CA GLU A 42 35.34 -12.92 47.58
C GLU A 42 35.86 -14.23 46.95
N VAL A 43 36.59 -14.09 45.85
CA VAL A 43 37.38 -15.18 45.26
C VAL A 43 38.83 -14.69 45.17
N LEU A 44 39.78 -15.60 45.41
CA LEU A 44 41.22 -15.41 45.20
C LEU A 44 41.49 -14.65 43.88
N GLU A 45 42.38 -13.66 43.89
CA GLU A 45 42.65 -12.74 42.76
C GLU A 45 42.92 -13.48 41.43
N GLU A 46 43.62 -14.60 41.47
CA GLU A 46 43.92 -15.44 40.30
C GLU A 46 42.66 -15.98 39.62
N TYR A 47 41.61 -16.31 40.38
CA TYR A 47 40.34 -16.79 39.84
C TYR A 47 39.47 -15.65 39.32
N ARG A 48 39.55 -14.46 39.94
CA ARG A 48 38.93 -13.24 39.39
C ARG A 48 39.55 -12.89 38.03
N ALA A 49 40.84 -13.12 37.84
CA ALA A 49 41.51 -12.93 36.55
C ALA A 49 40.96 -13.90 35.50
N PHE A 50 40.92 -15.21 35.80
CA PHE A 50 40.35 -16.22 34.88
C PHE A 50 38.87 -15.97 34.56
N ALA A 51 38.07 -15.57 35.55
CA ALA A 51 36.66 -15.26 35.36
C ALA A 51 36.46 -14.03 34.46
N ARG A 52 37.28 -12.99 34.63
CA ARG A 52 37.27 -11.80 33.75
C ARG A 52 37.67 -12.18 32.33
N GLU A 53 38.72 -12.97 32.17
CA GLU A 53 39.20 -13.46 30.87
C GLU A 53 38.13 -14.29 30.14
N ALA A 54 37.43 -15.18 30.85
CA ALA A 54 36.30 -15.94 30.31
C ALA A 54 35.12 -15.03 29.89
N ALA A 55 34.81 -14.01 30.69
CA ALA A 55 33.77 -13.04 30.38
C ALA A 55 34.14 -12.15 29.18
N ASP A 56 35.40 -11.74 29.07
CA ASP A 56 35.92 -10.98 27.93
C ASP A 56 35.91 -11.80 26.65
N ALA A 57 36.35 -13.06 26.72
CA ALA A 57 36.24 -13.99 25.60
C ALA A 57 34.78 -14.15 25.15
N ARG A 58 33.83 -14.32 26.10
CA ARG A 58 32.40 -14.41 25.80
C ARG A 58 31.86 -13.15 25.14
N ARG A 59 32.24 -11.96 25.62
CA ARG A 59 31.88 -10.67 24.99
C ARG A 59 32.41 -10.58 23.56
N ARG A 60 33.67 -10.98 23.33
CA ARG A 60 34.29 -10.94 22.00
C ARG A 60 33.65 -11.94 21.04
N ILE A 61 33.36 -13.17 21.47
CA ILE A 61 32.63 -14.18 20.68
C ILE A 61 31.28 -13.63 20.21
N LYS A 62 30.52 -12.98 21.10
CA LYS A 62 29.24 -12.36 20.74
C LYS A 62 29.40 -11.25 19.70
N ALA A 63 30.42 -10.40 19.86
CA ALA A 63 30.74 -9.35 18.90
C ALA A 63 31.13 -9.92 17.52
N ILE A 64 31.98 -10.95 17.50
CA ILE A 64 32.35 -11.68 16.27
C ILE A 64 31.11 -12.26 15.59
N GLY A 65 30.17 -12.83 16.35
CA GLY A 65 28.91 -13.34 15.80
C GLY A 65 28.11 -12.27 15.05
N HIS A 66 28.04 -11.05 15.59
CA HIS A 66 27.40 -9.92 14.90
C HIS A 66 28.16 -9.51 13.64
N GLU A 67 29.51 -9.42 13.71
CA GLU A 67 30.36 -9.11 12.56
C GLU A 67 30.22 -10.14 11.43
N LEU A 68 30.10 -11.43 11.76
CA LEU A 68 29.90 -12.51 10.80
C LEU A 68 28.55 -12.41 10.07
N VAL A 69 27.46 -12.10 10.79
CA VAL A 69 26.14 -11.91 10.17
C VAL A 69 26.19 -10.75 9.17
N GLN A 70 26.79 -9.63 9.57
CA GLN A 70 26.93 -8.46 8.69
C GLN A 70 27.77 -8.79 7.45
N ALA A 71 28.93 -9.44 7.61
CA ALA A 71 29.80 -9.81 6.51
C ALA A 71 29.12 -10.78 5.52
N ARG A 72 28.33 -11.75 6.03
CA ARG A 72 27.56 -12.68 5.19
C ARG A 72 26.47 -11.97 4.39
N GLN A 73 25.75 -11.02 4.99
CA GLN A 73 24.77 -10.19 4.28
C GLN A 73 25.43 -9.34 3.19
N THR A 74 26.62 -8.77 3.45
CA THR A 74 27.40 -8.04 2.45
C THR A 74 27.75 -8.92 1.26
N ILE A 75 28.23 -10.15 1.47
CA ILE A 75 28.50 -11.10 0.39
C ILE A 75 27.24 -11.41 -0.41
N GLU A 76 26.11 -11.65 0.26
CA GLU A 76 24.84 -11.95 -0.42
C GLU A 76 24.39 -10.77 -1.29
N HIS A 77 24.52 -9.55 -0.79
CA HIS A 77 24.23 -8.34 -1.56
C HIS A 77 25.15 -8.20 -2.78
N LEU A 78 26.47 -8.33 -2.58
CA LEU A 78 27.46 -8.22 -3.67
C LEU A 78 27.22 -9.28 -4.76
N ARG A 79 26.86 -10.51 -4.38
CA ARG A 79 26.51 -11.58 -5.34
C ARG A 79 25.25 -11.26 -6.13
N ARG A 80 24.19 -10.78 -5.48
CA ARG A 80 22.96 -10.37 -6.19
C ARG A 80 23.23 -9.25 -7.19
N VAL A 81 24.03 -8.25 -6.82
CA VAL A 81 24.44 -7.16 -7.73
C VAL A 81 25.18 -7.74 -8.94
N SER A 82 26.09 -8.70 -8.72
CA SER A 82 26.82 -9.36 -9.80
C SER A 82 25.96 -10.25 -10.71
N GLU A 83 24.83 -10.79 -10.23
CA GLU A 83 23.93 -11.67 -11.03
C GLU A 83 22.96 -10.87 -11.92
N VAL A 84 22.57 -9.67 -11.49
CA VAL A 84 21.60 -8.81 -12.20
C VAL A 84 22.26 -7.99 -13.30
N GLU A 85 23.59 -7.86 -13.29
CA GLU A 85 24.34 -7.05 -14.25
C GLU A 85 24.47 -7.75 -15.61
N ARG A 86 23.41 -7.66 -16.41
CA ARG A 86 23.43 -8.02 -17.84
C ARG A 86 23.70 -6.78 -18.69
N PRO A 87 24.53 -6.86 -19.73
CA PRO A 87 24.51 -5.85 -20.78
C PRO A 87 23.07 -5.72 -21.30
N PRO A 88 22.55 -4.51 -21.56
CA PRO A 88 21.28 -4.34 -22.25
C PRO A 88 21.24 -5.24 -23.49
N GLU A 89 20.10 -5.85 -23.82
CA GLU A 89 19.94 -6.55 -25.09
C GLU A 89 19.93 -5.54 -26.24
N TYR A 90 21.12 -5.11 -26.69
CA TYR A 90 21.28 -4.15 -27.78
C TYR A 90 20.70 -4.66 -29.12
N ALA A 91 20.52 -5.99 -29.23
CA ALA A 91 19.78 -6.60 -30.33
C ALA A 91 18.32 -6.13 -30.40
N ALA A 92 17.71 -5.74 -29.27
CA ALA A 92 16.37 -5.16 -29.25
C ALA A 92 16.38 -3.70 -29.76
N LEU A 93 17.42 -2.92 -29.43
CA LEU A 93 17.54 -1.54 -29.88
C LEU A 93 17.77 -1.44 -31.41
N ASP A 94 18.66 -2.25 -31.98
CA ASP A 94 18.88 -2.29 -33.44
C ASP A 94 17.59 -2.67 -34.19
N ARG A 95 16.81 -3.59 -33.63
CA ARG A 95 15.48 -3.95 -34.16
C ARG A 95 14.49 -2.80 -34.06
N ILE A 96 14.45 -2.05 -32.95
CA ILE A 96 13.54 -0.91 -32.76
C ILE A 96 13.86 0.21 -33.76
N TYR A 97 15.14 0.56 -33.93
CA TYR A 97 15.53 1.62 -34.88
C TYR A 97 15.29 1.21 -36.34
N LYS A 98 15.53 -0.06 -36.70
CA LYS A 98 15.16 -0.60 -38.01
C LYS A 98 13.63 -0.66 -38.21
N ALA A 99 12.88 -1.04 -37.18
CA ALA A 99 11.41 -1.06 -37.21
C ALA A 99 10.80 0.35 -37.30
N ALA A 100 11.49 1.37 -36.78
CA ALA A 100 11.13 2.78 -36.91
C ALA A 100 11.53 3.41 -38.26
N GLY A 101 12.15 2.65 -39.18
CA GLY A 101 12.50 3.11 -40.53
C GLY A 101 13.62 4.13 -40.61
N VAL A 102 14.45 4.25 -39.57
CA VAL A 102 15.55 5.22 -39.51
C VAL A 102 16.85 4.54 -39.97
N GLU A 103 17.36 4.91 -41.16
CA GLU A 103 18.71 4.53 -41.58
C GLU A 103 19.74 5.40 -40.85
N LEU A 104 20.49 4.79 -39.93
CA LEU A 104 21.54 5.48 -39.19
C LEU A 104 22.81 5.60 -40.06
N PRO A 105 23.41 6.80 -40.22
CA PRO A 105 24.65 6.98 -40.96
C PRO A 105 25.80 6.13 -40.38
N GLY A 106 26.72 5.62 -41.21
CA GLY A 106 27.84 4.78 -40.77
C GLY A 106 28.76 5.38 -39.69
N VAL A 107 28.77 6.71 -39.53
CA VAL A 107 29.50 7.43 -38.47
C VAL A 107 28.84 7.23 -37.09
N VAL A 108 27.51 7.13 -37.07
CA VAL A 108 26.74 6.86 -35.85
C VAL A 108 26.95 5.42 -35.40
N LEU A 109 27.03 4.47 -36.34
CA LEU A 109 27.35 3.06 -36.07
C LEU A 109 28.76 2.87 -35.47
N ARG A 110 29.79 3.58 -35.99
CA ARG A 110 31.14 3.58 -35.37
C ARG A 110 31.14 4.11 -33.94
N ARG A 111 30.45 5.23 -33.70
CA ARG A 111 30.25 5.77 -32.34
C ARG A 111 29.53 4.79 -31.43
N PHE A 112 28.61 3.98 -31.97
CA PHE A 112 27.92 2.93 -31.23
C PHE A 112 28.84 1.76 -30.86
N ASP A 113 29.72 1.32 -31.77
CA ASP A 113 30.72 0.29 -31.48
C ASP A 113 31.74 0.74 -30.42
N ASP A 114 32.12 2.02 -30.43
CA ASP A 114 32.97 2.62 -29.40
C ASP A 114 32.28 2.63 -28.03
N VAL A 115 31.00 3.00 -27.97
CA VAL A 115 30.18 2.96 -26.74
C VAL A 115 30.01 1.53 -26.24
N LYS A 116 29.79 0.56 -27.14
CA LYS A 116 29.70 -0.86 -26.80
C LYS A 116 31.00 -1.37 -26.18
N THR A 117 32.14 -1.04 -26.78
CA THR A 117 33.46 -1.43 -26.28
C THR A 117 33.73 -0.81 -24.90
N PHE A 118 33.43 0.49 -24.76
CA PHE A 118 33.55 1.17 -23.47
C PHE A 118 32.64 0.53 -22.41
N GLN A 119 31.38 0.26 -22.73
CA GLN A 119 30.43 -0.30 -21.77
C GLN A 119 30.76 -1.75 -21.40
N LEU A 120 31.26 -2.56 -22.33
CA LEU A 120 31.82 -3.89 -22.03
C LEU A 120 33.02 -3.79 -21.08
N SER A 121 33.94 -2.84 -21.33
CA SER A 121 35.09 -2.63 -20.44
C SER A 121 34.69 -2.16 -19.04
N VAL A 122 33.64 -1.35 -18.93
CA VAL A 122 33.10 -0.90 -17.63
C VAL A 122 32.46 -2.06 -16.87
N VAL A 123 31.70 -2.91 -17.55
CA VAL A 123 31.08 -4.10 -16.95
C VAL A 123 32.15 -5.11 -16.52
N GLU A 124 33.17 -5.35 -17.34
CA GLU A 124 34.30 -6.24 -16.97
C GLU A 124 35.08 -5.71 -15.78
N ASN A 125 35.45 -4.42 -15.79
CA ASN A 125 36.16 -3.80 -14.67
C ASN A 125 35.34 -3.83 -13.37
N ARG A 126 34.03 -3.56 -13.46
CA ARG A 126 33.15 -3.62 -12.30
C ARG A 126 32.99 -5.06 -11.79
N LYS A 127 32.87 -6.04 -12.68
CA LYS A 127 32.81 -7.46 -12.31
C LYS A 127 34.09 -7.91 -11.61
N ALA A 128 35.25 -7.48 -12.10
CA ALA A 128 36.54 -7.73 -11.45
C ALA A 128 36.57 -7.11 -10.04
N HIS A 129 36.14 -5.85 -9.90
CA HIS A 129 36.10 -5.15 -8.62
C HIS A 129 35.13 -5.80 -7.62
N LEU A 130 33.92 -6.20 -8.04
CA LEU A 130 32.96 -6.90 -7.19
C LEU A 130 33.49 -8.28 -6.74
N THR A 131 34.21 -8.98 -7.63
CA THR A 131 34.83 -10.28 -7.32
C THR A 131 35.93 -10.12 -6.27
N GLU A 132 36.75 -9.07 -6.38
CA GLU A 132 37.78 -8.73 -5.39
C GLU A 132 37.16 -8.40 -4.01
N GLN A 133 36.10 -7.59 -3.98
CA GLN A 133 35.40 -7.27 -2.72
C GLN A 133 34.77 -8.50 -2.06
N VAL A 134 34.23 -9.44 -2.85
CA VAL A 134 33.72 -10.71 -2.33
C VAL A 134 34.87 -11.54 -1.74
N ALA A 135 36.02 -11.63 -2.42
CA ALA A 135 37.18 -12.37 -1.94
C ALA A 135 37.74 -11.77 -0.64
N GLU A 136 37.85 -10.44 -0.54
CA GLU A 136 38.27 -9.74 0.67
C GLU A 136 37.32 -10.00 1.85
N THR A 137 35.99 -9.91 1.60
CA THR A 137 34.99 -10.16 2.64
C THR A 137 35.00 -11.62 3.10
N GLN A 138 35.26 -12.57 2.18
CA GLN A 138 35.42 -13.99 2.53
C GLN A 138 36.66 -14.24 3.39
N ALA A 139 37.80 -13.60 3.07
CA ALA A 139 39.01 -13.70 3.87
C ALA A 139 38.77 -13.15 5.30
N ARG A 140 38.02 -12.06 5.43
CA ARG A 140 37.60 -11.52 6.74
C ARG A 140 36.73 -12.49 7.53
N ILE A 141 35.76 -13.15 6.89
CA ILE A 141 34.93 -14.17 7.54
C ILE A 141 35.80 -15.30 8.08
N ALA A 142 36.73 -15.82 7.27
CA ALA A 142 37.63 -16.89 7.70
C ALA A 142 38.50 -16.49 8.91
N ALA A 143 38.99 -15.24 8.94
CA ALA A 143 39.75 -14.72 10.07
C ALA A 143 38.89 -14.61 11.34
N LEU A 144 37.65 -14.12 11.21
CA LEU A 144 36.70 -14.02 12.33
C LEU A 144 36.30 -15.39 12.87
N GLU A 145 36.06 -16.37 11.99
CA GLU A 145 35.73 -17.75 12.39
C GLU A 145 36.90 -18.42 13.14
N ALA A 146 38.13 -18.22 12.68
CA ALA A 146 39.33 -18.72 13.37
C ALA A 146 39.54 -18.04 14.74
N GLU A 147 39.30 -16.73 14.84
CA GLU A 147 39.35 -16.00 16.12
C GLU A 147 38.30 -16.55 17.10
N MET A 148 37.06 -16.76 16.64
CA MET A 148 35.98 -17.32 17.44
C MET A 148 36.33 -18.73 17.97
N GLU A 149 36.85 -19.61 17.12
CA GLU A 149 37.26 -20.96 17.51
C GLU A 149 38.39 -20.93 18.56
N SER A 150 39.36 -20.01 18.42
CA SER A 150 40.44 -19.84 19.39
C SER A 150 39.93 -19.37 20.76
N LEU A 151 38.95 -18.45 20.77
CA LEU A 151 38.32 -17.93 21.98
C LEU A 151 37.44 -18.98 22.67
N ASP A 152 36.73 -19.82 21.91
CA ASP A 152 35.95 -20.94 22.43
C ASP A 152 36.85 -22.01 23.09
N LEU A 153 37.99 -22.33 22.46
CA LEU A 153 38.98 -23.24 23.03
C LEU A 153 39.61 -22.69 24.32
N MET A 154 39.95 -21.40 24.32
CA MET A 154 40.48 -20.72 25.51
C MET A 154 39.44 -20.72 26.64
N GLN A 155 38.20 -20.34 26.33
CA GLN A 155 37.10 -20.34 27.28
C GLN A 155 36.87 -21.75 27.86
N SER A 156 36.86 -22.78 27.03
CA SER A 156 36.69 -24.18 27.47
C SER A 156 37.79 -24.62 28.45
N LYS A 157 39.05 -24.26 28.18
CA LYS A 157 40.17 -24.55 29.07
C LYS A 157 40.06 -23.81 30.40
N ILE A 158 39.71 -22.52 30.36
CA ILE A 158 39.47 -21.72 31.55
C ILE A 158 38.35 -22.36 32.38
N MET A 159 37.23 -22.74 31.76
CA MET A 159 36.10 -23.40 32.44
C MET A 159 36.47 -24.74 33.07
N GLN A 160 37.36 -25.54 32.45
CA GLN A 160 37.84 -26.80 33.04
C GLN A 160 38.69 -26.60 34.29
N VAL A 161 39.54 -25.56 34.32
CA VAL A 161 40.35 -25.20 35.50
C VAL A 161 39.43 -24.70 36.64
N LEU A 162 38.36 -24.03 36.26
CA LEU A 162 37.40 -23.39 37.14
C LEU A 162 36.41 -24.38 37.82
N ALA A 163 35.98 -25.45 37.14
CA ALA A 163 34.97 -26.41 37.63
C ALA A 163 35.34 -27.23 38.90
N GLY A 164 36.55 -27.09 39.45
CA GLY A 164 37.03 -27.90 40.59
C GLY A 164 36.57 -27.47 41.99
N LYS A 165 35.85 -26.34 42.17
CA LYS A 165 35.49 -25.81 43.51
C LYS A 165 34.09 -25.15 43.53
N GLY A 166 33.19 -25.63 44.39
CA GLY A 166 31.75 -25.27 44.39
C GLY A 166 31.36 -23.80 44.63
N ALA A 167 32.23 -22.94 45.17
CA ALA A 167 31.97 -21.50 45.26
C ALA A 167 31.97 -20.80 43.88
N LEU A 168 32.56 -21.43 42.86
CA LEU A 168 32.64 -20.87 41.52
C LEU A 168 31.46 -21.25 40.63
N ASP A 169 30.80 -22.38 40.90
CA ASP A 169 29.53 -22.72 40.24
C ASP A 169 28.49 -21.61 40.49
N ASP A 170 28.49 -21.04 41.70
CA ASP A 170 27.66 -19.90 42.04
C ASP A 170 28.02 -18.64 41.25
N PHE A 171 29.32 -18.34 41.09
CA PHE A 171 29.79 -17.19 40.28
C PHE A 171 29.47 -17.36 38.79
N THR A 172 29.67 -18.56 38.26
CA THR A 172 29.37 -18.90 36.86
C THR A 172 27.87 -18.75 36.60
N ARG A 173 27.04 -19.27 37.52
CA ARG A 173 25.58 -19.12 37.47
C ARG A 173 25.15 -17.65 37.56
N MET A 174 25.79 -16.84 38.41
CA MET A 174 25.55 -15.38 38.46
C MET A 174 25.90 -14.71 37.12
N GLY A 175 27.00 -15.10 36.48
CA GLY A 175 27.40 -14.61 35.16
C GLY A 175 26.41 -15.00 34.05
N GLU A 176 25.88 -16.23 34.09
CA GLU A 176 24.85 -16.69 33.16
C GLU A 176 23.51 -15.97 33.36
N GLU A 177 23.08 -15.78 34.62
CA GLU A 177 21.87 -15.01 34.93
C GLU A 177 22.04 -13.54 34.49
N LEU A 178 23.22 -12.95 34.68
CA LEU A 178 23.50 -11.58 34.23
C LEU A 178 23.43 -11.48 32.70
N ALA A 179 24.02 -12.43 31.97
CA ALA A 179 23.97 -12.47 30.51
C ALA A 179 22.52 -12.64 30.00
N ALA A 180 21.72 -13.47 30.66
CA ALA A 180 20.30 -13.65 30.33
C ALA A 180 19.50 -12.36 30.55
N LEU A 181 19.71 -11.67 31.67
CA LEU A 181 19.06 -10.39 31.96
C LEU A 181 19.51 -9.29 30.99
N GLU A 182 20.79 -9.25 30.60
CA GLU A 182 21.31 -8.31 29.59
C GLU A 182 20.64 -8.49 28.22
N MET A 183 20.46 -9.75 27.81
CA MET A 183 19.73 -10.09 26.59
C MET A 183 18.26 -9.65 26.69
N GLN A 184 17.60 -9.93 27.81
CA GLN A 184 16.22 -9.51 28.04
C GLN A 184 16.07 -7.99 28.03
N ALA A 185 16.97 -7.25 28.68
CA ALA A 185 16.95 -5.79 28.69
C ALA A 185 17.16 -5.21 27.27
N THR A 186 18.05 -5.80 26.48
CA THR A 186 18.28 -5.40 25.08
C THR A 186 17.01 -5.58 24.25
N LEU A 187 16.36 -6.75 24.35
CA LEU A 187 15.11 -7.04 23.68
C LEU A 187 14.00 -6.05 24.09
N LEU A 188 13.86 -5.78 25.39
CA LEU A 188 12.86 -4.83 25.90
C LEU A 188 13.13 -3.40 25.45
N LYS A 189 14.40 -2.98 25.35
CA LYS A 189 14.79 -1.66 24.80
C LYS A 189 14.42 -1.52 23.34
N GLU A 190 14.70 -2.53 22.52
CA GLU A 190 14.31 -2.54 21.10
C GLU A 190 12.79 -2.52 20.95
N LYS A 191 12.08 -3.32 21.73
CA LYS A 191 10.62 -3.36 21.76
C LYS A 191 10.03 -2.00 22.16
N LEU A 192 10.58 -1.36 23.20
CA LEU A 192 10.17 -0.02 23.65
C LEU A 192 10.36 1.03 22.55
N ARG A 193 11.54 1.07 21.94
CA ARG A 193 11.84 2.01 20.84
C ARG A 193 10.86 1.84 19.68
N ASN A 194 10.57 0.60 19.29
CA ASN A 194 9.62 0.32 18.21
C ASN A 194 8.19 0.75 18.58
N ALA A 195 7.78 0.53 19.83
CA ALA A 195 6.48 0.96 20.33
C ALA A 195 6.34 2.49 20.32
N GLU A 196 7.37 3.23 20.75
CA GLU A 196 7.40 4.71 20.74
C GLU A 196 7.32 5.28 19.32
N ILE A 197 8.06 4.69 18.36
CA ILE A 197 8.00 5.09 16.95
C ILE A 197 6.59 4.86 16.38
N LEU A 198 5.98 3.71 16.70
CA LEU A 198 4.64 3.38 16.20
C LEU A 198 3.58 4.31 16.77
N GLU A 199 3.65 4.62 18.06
CA GLU A 199 2.76 5.57 18.72
C GLU A 199 2.90 6.99 18.12
N GLY A 200 4.14 7.44 17.91
CA GLY A 200 4.43 8.70 17.22
C GLY A 200 3.82 8.78 15.82
N LYS A 201 3.99 7.72 15.01
CA LYS A 201 3.38 7.63 13.66
C LYS A 201 1.85 7.65 13.71
N LYS A 202 1.24 6.98 14.69
CA LYS A 202 -0.22 6.98 14.87
C LYS A 202 -0.74 8.37 15.21
N ASN A 203 -0.07 9.08 16.12
CA ASN A 203 -0.43 10.45 16.48
C ASN A 203 -0.28 11.40 15.29
N GLN A 204 0.83 11.29 14.55
CA GLN A 204 1.05 12.07 13.33
C GLN A 204 -0.06 11.85 12.29
N ALA A 205 -0.41 10.59 12.01
CA ALA A 205 -1.49 10.27 11.08
C ALA A 205 -2.86 10.81 11.56
N GLN A 206 -3.09 10.86 12.87
CA GLN A 206 -4.31 11.45 13.43
C GLN A 206 -4.35 12.97 13.24
N ILE A 207 -3.23 13.67 13.45
CA ILE A 207 -3.11 15.11 13.18
C ILE A 207 -3.36 15.40 11.70
N GLU A 208 -2.68 14.68 10.81
CA GLU A 208 -2.87 14.83 9.36
C GLU A 208 -4.33 14.62 8.95
N ARG A 209 -5.00 13.63 9.53
CA ARG A 209 -6.42 13.37 9.28
C ARG A 209 -7.31 14.54 9.72
N LEU A 210 -7.04 15.14 10.87
CA LEU A 210 -7.76 16.33 11.34
C LEU A 210 -7.53 17.52 10.40
N THR A 211 -6.28 17.77 10.00
CA THR A 211 -5.96 18.84 9.04
C THR A 211 -6.64 18.63 7.69
N LEU A 212 -6.68 17.39 7.18
CA LEU A 212 -7.39 17.08 5.93
C LEU A 212 -8.91 17.29 6.06
N HIS A 213 -9.49 16.94 7.21
CA HIS A 213 -10.90 17.16 7.48
C HIS A 213 -11.25 18.66 7.54
N GLU A 214 -10.45 19.48 8.22
CA GLU A 214 -10.62 20.93 8.24
C GLU A 214 -10.51 21.55 6.84
N ARG A 215 -9.54 21.09 6.04
CA ARG A 215 -9.39 21.52 4.64
C ARG A 215 -10.61 21.15 3.80
N LEU A 216 -11.18 19.96 4.01
CA LEU A 216 -12.39 19.54 3.31
C LEU A 216 -13.61 20.39 3.70
N GLN A 217 -13.76 20.72 4.99
CA GLN A 217 -14.81 21.64 5.46
C GLN A 217 -14.64 23.05 4.90
N ALA A 218 -13.40 23.53 4.73
CA ALA A 218 -13.12 24.80 4.09
C ALA A 218 -13.48 24.76 2.59
N ASP A 219 -13.13 23.69 1.87
CA ASP A 219 -13.48 23.50 0.46
C ASP A 219 -15.01 23.46 0.25
N HIS A 220 -15.75 22.77 1.12
CA HIS A 220 -17.23 22.77 1.08
C HIS A 220 -17.81 24.19 1.23
N ARG A 221 -17.27 24.99 2.17
CA ARG A 221 -17.69 26.39 2.34
C ARG A 221 -17.36 27.25 1.12
N GLN A 222 -16.19 27.05 0.51
CA GLN A 222 -15.78 27.78 -0.69
C GLN A 222 -16.62 27.40 -1.92
N ARG A 223 -17.15 26.17 -1.96
CA ARG A 223 -17.96 25.65 -3.08
C ARG A 223 -19.45 25.63 -2.79
N GLU A 224 -19.93 26.40 -1.81
CA GLU A 224 -21.33 26.38 -1.38
C GLU A 224 -22.31 26.56 -2.56
N ASP A 225 -22.02 27.49 -3.46
CA ASP A 225 -22.89 27.76 -4.62
C ASP A 225 -22.98 26.57 -5.59
N VAL A 226 -21.86 25.86 -5.80
CA VAL A 226 -21.81 24.65 -6.64
C VAL A 226 -22.60 23.52 -5.99
N LEU A 227 -22.41 23.32 -4.68
CA LEU A 227 -23.15 22.31 -3.92
C LEU A 227 -24.65 22.62 -3.92
N ARG A 228 -25.03 23.89 -3.74
CA ARG A 228 -26.41 24.34 -3.77
C ARG A 228 -27.05 24.15 -5.14
N ALA A 229 -26.31 24.38 -6.23
CA ALA A 229 -26.77 24.10 -7.58
C ALA A 229 -27.01 22.59 -7.80
N ALA A 230 -26.08 21.75 -7.36
CA ALA A 230 -26.23 20.29 -7.44
C ALA A 230 -27.43 19.77 -6.63
N MET A 231 -27.61 20.27 -5.40
CA MET A 231 -28.77 19.94 -4.55
C MET A 231 -30.08 20.29 -5.26
N ARG A 232 -30.21 21.51 -5.81
CA ARG A 232 -31.43 21.91 -6.52
C ARG A 232 -31.75 21.04 -7.74
N ARG A 233 -30.75 20.56 -8.47
CA ARG A 233 -30.95 19.66 -9.62
C ARG A 233 -31.50 18.32 -9.19
N ILE A 234 -30.93 17.74 -8.13
CA ILE A 234 -31.42 16.48 -7.56
C ILE A 234 -32.82 16.65 -6.99
N ASP A 235 -33.09 17.74 -6.27
CA ASP A 235 -34.42 18.03 -5.73
C ASP A 235 -35.47 18.15 -6.85
N ALA A 236 -35.13 18.82 -7.96
CA ALA A 236 -35.99 18.94 -9.12
C ALA A 236 -36.23 17.59 -9.81
N ALA A 237 -35.17 16.80 -10.03
CA ALA A 237 -35.30 15.47 -10.64
C ALA A 237 -36.18 14.55 -9.79
N ILE A 238 -36.04 14.56 -8.47
CA ILE A 238 -36.85 13.74 -7.57
C ILE A 238 -38.32 14.19 -7.59
N ALA A 239 -38.59 15.49 -7.63
CA ALA A 239 -39.94 16.02 -7.71
C ALA A 239 -40.67 15.60 -9.01
N ASP A 240 -39.94 15.50 -10.12
CA ASP A 240 -40.48 15.03 -11.40
C ASP A 240 -40.69 13.50 -11.44
N LEU A 241 -39.91 12.74 -10.66
CA LEU A 241 -40.06 11.28 -10.54
C LEU A 241 -41.17 10.87 -9.59
N TYR A 242 -41.44 11.67 -8.55
CA TYR A 242 -42.33 11.32 -7.45
C TYR A 242 -43.24 12.50 -7.06
N ASP A 243 -44.55 12.33 -7.23
CA ASP A 243 -45.55 13.36 -6.93
C ASP A 243 -45.60 13.77 -5.44
N ASP A 244 -45.18 12.88 -4.53
CA ASP A 244 -45.35 13.02 -3.08
C ASP A 244 -44.04 12.93 -2.28
N ARG A 245 -42.87 12.96 -2.94
CA ARG A 245 -41.58 12.80 -2.27
C ARG A 245 -40.69 14.02 -2.43
N ARG A 246 -39.81 14.19 -1.44
CA ARG A 246 -38.68 15.09 -1.50
C ARG A 246 -37.43 14.28 -1.26
N GLY A 247 -36.35 14.62 -1.93
CA GLY A 247 -35.04 14.15 -1.51
C GLY A 247 -34.06 15.29 -1.41
N ASN A 248 -32.83 14.95 -1.01
CA ASN A 248 -31.74 15.90 -0.89
C ASN A 248 -30.43 15.21 -1.28
N LEU A 249 -29.51 15.97 -1.87
CA LEU A 249 -28.10 15.60 -1.91
C LEU A 249 -27.41 16.02 -0.60
N ILE A 250 -26.87 15.05 0.12
CA ILE A 250 -26.07 15.25 1.33
C ILE A 250 -24.60 15.10 0.95
N VAL A 251 -23.83 16.17 1.15
CA VAL A 251 -22.38 16.19 0.94
C VAL A 251 -21.68 16.44 2.26
N ASP A 252 -21.16 15.37 2.87
CA ASP A 252 -20.57 15.40 4.20
C ASP A 252 -19.04 15.37 4.14
N ALA A 253 -18.41 16.20 4.98
CA ALA A 253 -16.97 16.20 5.17
C ALA A 253 -16.66 15.22 6.29
N THR A 254 -16.21 13.99 6.00
CA THR A 254 -15.94 13.00 7.04
C THR A 254 -14.45 12.86 7.34
N ASN A 255 -14.12 12.20 8.46
CA ASN A 255 -12.74 11.80 8.78
C ASN A 255 -12.15 10.75 7.81
N LYS A 256 -12.95 10.22 6.88
CA LYS A 256 -12.52 9.27 5.84
C LYS A 256 -12.45 9.91 4.45
N GLY A 257 -12.82 11.18 4.31
CA GLY A 257 -12.96 11.87 3.03
C GLY A 257 -14.38 12.38 2.79
N PRO A 258 -14.66 12.98 1.63
CA PRO A 258 -16.00 13.42 1.27
C PRO A 258 -16.94 12.22 1.09
N GLU A 259 -18.15 12.35 1.61
CA GLU A 259 -19.21 11.36 1.44
C GLU A 259 -20.42 12.03 0.78
N PHE A 260 -20.91 11.41 -0.29
CA PHE A 260 -22.06 11.89 -1.06
C PHE A 260 -23.18 10.88 -0.90
N ARG A 261 -24.36 11.33 -0.47
CA ARG A 261 -25.55 10.49 -0.33
C ARG A 261 -26.75 11.23 -0.87
N ILE A 262 -27.52 10.58 -1.70
CA ILE A 262 -28.88 11.03 -2.00
C ILE A 262 -29.78 10.35 -0.99
N ASN A 263 -30.82 11.06 -0.54
CA ASN A 263 -31.82 10.49 0.35
C ASN A 263 -33.19 10.93 -0.16
N ILE A 264 -33.99 9.97 -0.63
CA ILE A 264 -35.37 10.20 -1.07
C ILE A 264 -36.31 9.80 0.07
N GLN A 265 -37.16 10.73 0.53
CA GLN A 265 -38.12 10.47 1.59
C GLN A 265 -39.12 9.38 1.19
N GLY A 266 -39.22 8.32 2.01
CA GLY A 266 -40.16 7.22 1.85
C GLY A 266 -39.68 5.98 2.62
N ASP A 267 -40.59 5.16 3.13
CA ASP A 267 -40.23 3.94 3.87
C ASP A 267 -39.47 2.95 2.97
N GLY A 268 -38.18 2.83 3.27
CA GLY A 268 -37.24 1.71 3.09
C GLY A 268 -37.49 0.66 1.99
N ASN A 269 -36.44 0.42 1.20
CA ASN A 269 -36.18 -0.85 0.51
C ASN A 269 -37.31 -1.43 -0.36
N ARG A 270 -38.10 -0.60 -1.03
CA ARG A 270 -38.80 -1.05 -2.25
C ARG A 270 -37.79 -0.92 -3.38
N GLY A 271 -37.39 -2.04 -3.99
CA GLY A 271 -36.17 -2.28 -4.78
C GLY A 271 -35.83 -1.39 -5.99
N GLY A 272 -36.39 -0.19 -6.12
CA GLY A 272 -36.09 0.77 -7.19
C GLY A 272 -35.62 2.14 -6.71
N ILE A 273 -35.65 2.45 -5.41
CA ILE A 273 -35.26 3.78 -4.91
C ILE A 273 -33.76 4.04 -5.15
N ASP A 274 -32.88 3.09 -4.80
CA ASP A 274 -31.43 3.22 -4.99
C ASP A 274 -31.06 3.43 -6.48
N HIS A 275 -31.78 2.77 -7.39
CA HIS A 275 -31.61 2.96 -8.83
C HIS A 275 -32.03 4.37 -9.28
N MET A 276 -33.13 4.90 -8.73
CA MET A 276 -33.55 6.27 -9.02
C MET A 276 -32.63 7.31 -8.37
N GLU A 277 -31.96 6.99 -7.26
CA GLU A 277 -30.88 7.82 -6.73
C GLU A 277 -29.70 7.91 -7.70
N ILE A 278 -29.27 6.78 -8.28
CA ILE A 278 -28.23 6.75 -9.32
C ILE A 278 -28.66 7.60 -10.52
N PHE A 279 -29.87 7.39 -11.04
CA PHE A 279 -30.41 8.18 -12.15
C PHE A 279 -30.38 9.69 -11.87
N CYS A 280 -30.85 10.12 -10.69
CA CYS A 280 -30.84 11.54 -10.30
C CYS A 280 -29.41 12.09 -10.20
N PHE A 281 -28.48 11.30 -9.68
CA PHE A 281 -27.08 11.68 -9.60
C PHE A 281 -26.44 11.83 -10.98
N ASP A 282 -26.66 10.87 -11.88
CA ASP A 282 -26.12 10.87 -13.23
C ASP A 282 -26.66 12.04 -14.06
N LEU A 283 -27.96 12.33 -13.94
CA LEU A 283 -28.56 13.48 -14.59
C LEU A 283 -27.98 14.80 -14.07
N MET A 284 -27.84 14.94 -12.75
CA MET A 284 -27.22 16.12 -12.13
C MET A 284 -25.76 16.29 -12.58
N LEU A 285 -25.00 15.20 -12.63
CA LEU A 285 -23.62 15.19 -13.11
C LEU A 285 -23.53 15.59 -14.58
N TYR A 286 -24.42 15.09 -15.42
CA TYR A 286 -24.49 15.45 -16.83
C TYR A 286 -24.72 16.96 -17.00
N GLN A 287 -25.71 17.52 -16.30
CA GLN A 287 -25.99 18.96 -16.30
C GLN A 287 -24.78 19.77 -15.81
N ALA A 288 -24.12 19.32 -14.73
CA ALA A 288 -22.93 19.98 -14.19
C ALA A 288 -21.74 19.92 -15.15
N ALA A 289 -21.55 18.79 -15.85
CA ALA A 289 -20.49 18.60 -16.82
C ALA A 289 -20.73 19.46 -18.07
N GLN A 290 -21.97 19.53 -18.54
CA GLN A 290 -22.38 20.38 -19.66
C GLN A 290 -21.99 21.84 -19.44
N GLU A 291 -22.36 22.39 -18.26
CA GLU A 291 -22.03 23.77 -17.91
C GLU A 291 -20.53 24.02 -17.71
N ARG A 292 -19.82 23.04 -17.13
CA ARG A 292 -18.42 23.22 -16.75
C ARG A 292 -17.45 23.05 -17.92
N PHE A 293 -17.77 22.17 -18.87
CA PHE A 293 -16.84 21.73 -19.91
C PHE A 293 -17.25 22.18 -21.31
N ASP A 294 -18.06 23.24 -21.44
CA ASP A 294 -18.43 23.85 -22.73
C ASP A 294 -18.98 22.81 -23.73
N GLY A 295 -20.03 22.07 -23.33
CA GLY A 295 -20.66 21.04 -24.17
C GLY A 295 -20.57 19.61 -23.62
N GLY A 296 -19.84 19.40 -22.52
CA GLY A 296 -19.85 18.13 -21.77
C GLY A 296 -19.54 16.90 -22.64
N PRO A 297 -20.03 15.70 -22.26
CA PRO A 297 -19.87 14.50 -23.08
C PRO A 297 -20.81 14.46 -24.31
N GLY A 298 -21.79 15.35 -24.40
CA GLY A 298 -22.78 15.37 -25.50
C GLY A 298 -23.80 14.22 -25.48
N PHE A 299 -23.63 13.20 -24.63
CA PHE A 299 -24.59 12.11 -24.48
C PHE A 299 -24.58 11.54 -23.05
N LEU A 300 -25.69 10.88 -22.67
CA LEU A 300 -25.80 10.06 -21.47
C LEU A 300 -26.36 8.68 -21.86
N ILE A 301 -25.73 7.62 -21.36
CA ILE A 301 -26.14 6.24 -21.64
C ILE A 301 -26.50 5.56 -20.33
N HIS A 302 -27.71 5.00 -20.25
CA HIS A 302 -28.10 4.09 -19.18
C HIS A 302 -28.41 2.72 -19.74
N ASP A 303 -28.09 1.67 -18.97
CA ASP A 303 -28.44 0.31 -19.33
C ASP A 303 -29.76 -0.13 -18.68
N SER A 304 -30.22 -1.33 -19.04
CA SER A 304 -31.46 -1.89 -18.51
C SER A 304 -31.40 -2.18 -17.01
N HIS A 305 -30.19 -2.33 -16.43
CA HIS A 305 -30.03 -2.64 -15.01
C HIS A 305 -30.47 -1.47 -14.13
N LEU A 306 -30.28 -0.23 -14.60
CA LEU A 306 -30.77 0.96 -13.90
C LEU A 306 -32.30 0.95 -13.68
N PHE A 307 -33.06 0.19 -14.47
CA PHE A 307 -34.51 0.17 -14.38
C PHE A 307 -35.07 -1.16 -13.85
N ASP A 308 -34.19 -2.10 -13.46
CA ASP A 308 -34.60 -3.40 -12.96
C ASP A 308 -35.28 -3.30 -11.59
N GLY A 309 -36.46 -3.91 -11.45
CA GLY A 309 -37.27 -3.84 -10.22
C GLY A 309 -37.88 -2.48 -9.90
N VAL A 310 -37.76 -1.48 -10.78
CA VAL A 310 -38.36 -0.14 -10.65
C VAL A 310 -39.81 -0.17 -11.15
N ASP A 311 -40.71 0.56 -10.49
CA ASP A 311 -42.11 0.67 -10.94
C ASP A 311 -42.17 1.24 -12.38
N PRO A 312 -42.90 0.63 -13.33
CA PRO A 312 -42.96 1.08 -14.72
C PRO A 312 -43.37 2.55 -14.89
N ARG A 313 -44.17 3.11 -13.97
CA ARG A 313 -44.53 4.54 -14.00
C ARG A 313 -43.32 5.42 -13.72
N GLN A 314 -42.47 5.02 -12.77
CA GLN A 314 -41.23 5.73 -12.43
C GLN A 314 -40.20 5.59 -13.55
N VAL A 315 -40.08 4.40 -14.16
CA VAL A 315 -39.24 4.20 -15.36
C VAL A 315 -39.68 5.15 -16.48
N ARG A 316 -40.99 5.21 -16.77
CA ARG A 316 -41.55 6.14 -17.75
C ARG A 316 -41.20 7.60 -17.43
N SER A 317 -41.42 8.04 -16.19
CA SER A 317 -41.08 9.41 -15.77
C SER A 317 -39.59 9.70 -15.92
N ALA A 318 -38.72 8.76 -15.54
CA ALA A 318 -37.27 8.90 -15.66
C ALA A 318 -36.83 9.02 -17.13
N LEU A 319 -37.40 8.22 -18.03
CA LEU A 319 -37.08 8.31 -19.45
C LEU A 319 -37.47 9.67 -20.06
N LEU A 320 -38.69 10.14 -19.77
CA LEU A 320 -39.18 11.41 -20.27
C LEU A 320 -38.41 12.59 -19.68
N LEU A 321 -38.08 12.53 -18.39
CA LEU A 321 -37.26 13.53 -17.72
C LEU A 321 -35.85 13.58 -18.30
N GLY A 322 -35.20 12.41 -18.44
CA GLY A 322 -33.88 12.29 -19.05
C GLY A 322 -33.85 12.87 -20.46
N LYS A 323 -34.81 12.48 -21.32
CA LYS A 323 -34.98 13.02 -22.67
C LYS A 323 -35.11 14.55 -22.64
N SER A 324 -36.08 15.07 -21.89
CA SER A 324 -36.36 16.51 -21.80
C SER A 324 -35.13 17.33 -21.37
N VAL A 325 -34.43 16.89 -20.32
CA VAL A 325 -33.28 17.60 -19.78
C VAL A 325 -32.07 17.52 -20.71
N ILE A 326 -31.79 16.36 -21.30
CA ILE A 326 -30.60 16.15 -22.13
C ILE A 326 -30.78 16.78 -23.52
N ASP A 327 -31.95 16.63 -24.13
CA ASP A 327 -32.28 17.27 -25.42
C ASP A 327 -32.26 18.80 -25.26
N GLY A 328 -32.78 19.32 -24.13
CA GLY A 328 -32.72 20.75 -23.80
C GLY A 328 -31.31 21.31 -23.64
N LEU A 329 -30.32 20.45 -23.40
CA LEU A 329 -28.89 20.79 -23.34
C LEU A 329 -28.15 20.43 -24.64
N GLY A 330 -28.87 20.05 -25.70
CA GLY A 330 -28.29 19.72 -27.00
C GLY A 330 -27.51 18.41 -27.03
N GLY A 331 -27.73 17.51 -26.06
CA GLY A 331 -27.13 16.18 -26.07
C GLY A 331 -28.09 15.08 -26.45
N GLN A 332 -27.60 13.84 -26.38
CA GLN A 332 -28.35 12.64 -26.70
C GLN A 332 -28.55 11.74 -25.47
N TYR A 333 -29.79 11.36 -25.19
CA TYR A 333 -30.08 10.35 -24.16
C TYR A 333 -30.31 8.98 -24.80
N ILE A 334 -29.51 7.99 -24.42
CA ILE A 334 -29.56 6.63 -24.95
C ILE A 334 -29.84 5.66 -23.81
N VAL A 335 -30.85 4.81 -23.97
CA VAL A 335 -31.19 3.82 -22.96
C VAL A 335 -31.34 2.46 -23.59
N THR A 336 -30.68 1.44 -23.02
CA THR A 336 -31.00 0.05 -23.35
C THR A 336 -32.07 -0.45 -22.38
N LEU A 337 -33.13 -1.08 -22.91
CA LEU A 337 -34.23 -1.61 -22.11
C LEU A 337 -34.51 -3.05 -22.51
N ASN A 338 -34.92 -3.86 -21.54
CA ASN A 338 -35.42 -5.19 -21.82
C ASN A 338 -36.74 -5.08 -22.59
N SER A 339 -36.93 -5.98 -23.57
CA SER A 339 -38.10 -5.96 -24.46
C SER A 339 -39.43 -6.14 -23.72
N GLU A 340 -39.41 -6.75 -22.53
CA GLU A 340 -40.58 -6.94 -21.68
C GLU A 340 -40.96 -5.68 -20.88
N THR A 341 -40.02 -4.76 -20.66
CA THR A 341 -40.25 -3.51 -19.93
C THR A 341 -41.01 -2.51 -20.81
N LEU A 342 -40.66 -2.43 -22.09
CA LEU A 342 -41.17 -1.42 -23.01
C LEU A 342 -42.71 -1.38 -23.14
N PRO A 343 -43.44 -2.51 -23.28
CA PRO A 343 -44.90 -2.49 -23.33
C PRO A 343 -45.58 -1.99 -22.06
N LEU A 344 -44.91 -2.10 -20.90
CA LEU A 344 -45.45 -1.69 -19.61
C LEU A 344 -45.41 -0.16 -19.41
N LEU A 345 -44.56 0.54 -20.17
CA LEU A 345 -44.34 1.98 -20.01
C LEU A 345 -45.45 2.83 -20.62
N SER A 346 -46.31 2.27 -21.49
CA SER A 346 -47.40 3.02 -22.15
C SER A 346 -46.91 4.35 -22.75
N LEU A 347 -45.82 4.29 -23.51
CA LEU A 347 -45.25 5.43 -24.23
C LEU A 347 -46.20 5.91 -25.34
N ASP A 348 -46.20 7.21 -25.60
CA ASP A 348 -47.05 7.83 -26.62
C ASP A 348 -46.45 7.68 -28.03
N ALA A 349 -47.25 8.01 -29.05
CA ALA A 349 -46.82 7.91 -30.44
C ALA A 349 -45.62 8.80 -30.77
N GLU A 350 -45.42 9.91 -30.04
CA GLU A 350 -44.29 10.82 -30.23
C GLU A 350 -42.96 10.20 -29.77
N THR A 351 -42.97 9.36 -28.74
CA THR A 351 -41.77 8.62 -28.30
C THR A 351 -41.57 7.31 -29.06
N ALA A 352 -42.49 6.91 -29.93
CA ALA A 352 -42.35 5.69 -30.74
C ALA A 352 -41.21 5.80 -31.77
N ASP A 353 -40.99 7.00 -32.32
CA ASP A 353 -39.91 7.27 -33.28
C ASP A 353 -38.51 7.22 -32.63
N ASP A 354 -38.44 7.35 -31.30
CA ASP A 354 -37.20 7.22 -30.52
C ASP A 354 -36.84 5.74 -30.23
N ILE A 355 -37.73 4.79 -30.50
CA ILE A 355 -37.52 3.37 -30.23
C ILE A 355 -36.77 2.72 -31.38
N LEU A 356 -35.46 2.53 -31.17
CA LEU A 356 -34.64 1.71 -32.06
C LEU A 356 -34.96 0.23 -31.80
N THR A 357 -35.60 -0.44 -32.77
CA THR A 357 -35.77 -1.91 -32.72
C THR A 357 -34.50 -2.55 -33.30
N PRO A 358 -33.59 -3.09 -32.48
CA PRO A 358 -32.35 -3.66 -32.99
C PRO A 358 -32.68 -4.91 -33.83
N ARG A 359 -32.27 -4.92 -35.09
CA ARG A 359 -32.25 -6.14 -35.92
C ARG A 359 -30.95 -6.88 -35.63
N LEU A 360 -30.99 -7.79 -34.68
CA LEU A 360 -29.88 -8.71 -34.43
C LEU A 360 -29.95 -9.85 -35.45
N SER A 361 -29.11 -9.78 -36.47
CA SER A 361 -28.90 -10.85 -37.45
C SER A 361 -27.42 -11.19 -37.56
N ASP A 362 -27.13 -12.46 -37.86
CA ASP A 362 -25.76 -12.94 -38.07
C ASP A 362 -25.18 -12.56 -39.45
N ASP A 363 -25.93 -11.81 -40.25
CA ASP A 363 -25.50 -11.31 -41.56
C ASP A 363 -24.43 -10.22 -41.43
N GLU A 364 -23.69 -9.96 -42.53
CA GLU A 364 -22.61 -8.97 -42.55
C GLU A 364 -23.09 -7.53 -42.32
N ALA A 365 -24.38 -7.26 -42.54
CA ALA A 365 -25.03 -5.98 -42.29
C ALA A 365 -25.72 -5.89 -40.90
N GLY A 366 -25.66 -6.97 -40.11
CA GLY A 366 -26.28 -7.07 -38.79
C GLY A 366 -25.38 -6.55 -37.67
N GLY A 367 -26.00 -6.08 -36.58
CA GLY A 367 -25.29 -5.62 -35.38
C GLY A 367 -25.91 -4.36 -34.76
N LEU A 368 -25.57 -4.06 -33.50
CA LEU A 368 -26.12 -2.92 -32.74
C LEU A 368 -25.94 -1.56 -33.45
N PHE A 369 -24.87 -1.41 -34.21
CA PHE A 369 -24.52 -0.17 -34.93
C PHE A 369 -24.74 -0.26 -36.45
N GLY A 370 -25.24 -1.40 -36.96
CA GLY A 370 -25.36 -1.64 -38.41
C GLY A 370 -24.01 -1.70 -39.16
N ILE A 371 -22.90 -1.80 -38.43
CA ILE A 371 -21.53 -1.92 -38.95
C ILE A 371 -20.74 -2.91 -38.08
N ARG A 372 -19.77 -3.63 -38.67
CA ARG A 372 -18.80 -4.45 -37.94
C ARG A 372 -17.52 -3.68 -37.70
N PHE A 373 -17.05 -3.67 -36.45
CA PHE A 373 -15.73 -3.15 -36.12
C PHE A 373 -14.67 -4.19 -36.50
N GLU A 374 -13.81 -3.87 -37.47
CA GLU A 374 -12.60 -4.66 -37.71
C GLU A 374 -11.61 -4.37 -36.57
N LEU A 375 -11.40 -5.35 -35.69
CA LEU A 375 -10.31 -5.32 -34.72
C LEU A 375 -9.00 -5.43 -35.49
N LYS A 376 -8.21 -4.35 -35.49
CA LYS A 376 -6.83 -4.35 -36.01
C LYS A 376 -5.85 -5.00 -35.05
#